data_AF-A0A1Y1X715-F1
#
_entry.id   AF-A0A1Y1X715-F1
#
_cell.length_a   1.000
_cell.length_b   1.000
_cell.length_c   1.000
_cell.angle_alpha   90.00
_cell.angle_beta   90.00
_cell.angle_gamma   90.00
#
_symmetry.space_group_name_H-M   'P 1'
#
loop_
_entity.id
_entity.type
_entity.pdbx_description
1 polymer ?
#
loop_
_entity_poly.entity_id
_entity_poly.type
_entity_poly.pdbx_seq_one_letter_code
_entity_poly.pdbx_strand_id
1 'polypeptide(L)'
;MSLMVNFPSKFDIYGVVNSTIYQKTKILVEFLNNNNSGDKANINPMDPFEFSEYKIKLKKEGKICSDEQSIIIIRNDDELFSFNEFLRWMRKNSNFKDEFPEDRRLEFLAEKEQDDYLVELQKKHPLLYLDITIEDRPAGQFIIKLFQNKCPKTSKWFYNYFKKDSEISYNGVRFERLVHNGWIQSGEFQQDGVRIIDNIPIENFVIQHSTRGIVSLCNLGPPNPTENSSPFMIQFKENPFFNKKYVALGKLVFGYSLLDQIEKIPTTYEKPINEIRISKAGIWQSVNQSIKPPEYKEFIDEVKPEVLRNWFIKTNESIHYPKDYQEKLKQQKLQLEQDQQSNLEADSLIIEYL
;
A
#
# COMPACT_ATOMS: atom_id res chain seq x y z
N MET A 1 -4.67 14.31 46.14
CA MET A 1 -3.56 13.35 45.88
C MET A 1 -4.12 12.29 44.96
N SER A 2 -3.79 12.33 43.66
CA SER A 2 -4.15 11.23 42.75
C SER A 2 -3.29 10.02 43.15
N LEU A 3 -3.91 8.97 43.67
CA LEU A 3 -3.22 7.71 43.95
C LEU A 3 -2.85 7.12 42.58
N MET A 4 -1.60 7.31 42.17
CA MET A 4 -1.04 6.63 41.01
C MET A 4 -1.17 5.13 41.26
N VAL A 5 -1.92 4.44 40.41
CA VAL A 5 -2.12 3.00 40.49
C VAL A 5 -1.02 2.37 39.65
N ASN A 6 -0.18 1.54 40.26
CA ASN A 6 0.85 0.82 39.53
C ASN A 6 0.21 -0.38 38.80
N PHE A 7 0.08 -0.28 37.48
CA PHE A 7 -0.35 -1.39 36.64
C PHE A 7 0.90 -2.14 36.14
N PRO A 8 1.13 -3.39 36.56
CA PRO A 8 2.33 -4.15 36.21
C PRO A 8 2.24 -4.75 34.80
N SER A 9 1.49 -4.14 33.88
CA SER A 9 1.17 -4.74 32.59
C SER A 9 1.52 -3.79 31.44
N LYS A 10 2.35 -4.28 30.53
CA LYS A 10 2.66 -3.64 29.26
C LYS A 10 1.50 -3.89 28.29
N PHE A 11 1.06 -2.85 27.60
CA PHE A 11 0.02 -2.95 26.56
C PHE A 11 0.54 -2.44 25.22
N ASP A 12 0.33 -3.22 24.17
CA ASP A 12 0.59 -2.84 22.78
C ASP A 12 -0.74 -2.85 22.02
N ILE A 13 -1.16 -1.68 21.54
CA ILE A 13 -2.44 -1.47 20.86
C ILE A 13 -2.17 -1.33 19.37
N TYR A 14 -2.82 -2.14 18.55
CA TYR A 14 -2.81 -2.06 17.09
C TYR A 14 -4.21 -1.76 16.61
N GLY A 15 -4.40 -0.78 15.72
CA GLY A 15 -5.75 -0.45 15.28
C GLY A 15 -5.82 0.41 14.04
N VAL A 16 -6.99 0.34 13.40
CA VAL A 16 -7.26 1.09 12.18
C VAL A 16 -7.44 2.57 12.51
N VAL A 17 -6.63 3.43 11.90
CA VAL A 17 -6.59 4.88 12.20
C VAL A 17 -7.93 5.59 12.01
N ASN A 18 -8.72 5.17 11.01
CA ASN A 18 -10.04 5.74 10.71
C ASN A 18 -11.20 5.13 11.54
N SER A 19 -10.90 4.40 12.61
CA SER A 19 -11.93 3.79 13.47
C SER A 19 -12.23 4.64 14.71
N THR A 20 -13.51 4.85 15.00
CA THR A 20 -13.95 5.47 16.27
C THR A 20 -13.57 4.63 17.49
N ILE A 21 -13.53 3.30 17.35
CA ILE A 21 -13.07 2.39 18.41
C ILE A 21 -11.58 2.59 18.69
N TYR A 22 -10.77 2.80 17.64
CA TYR A 22 -9.37 3.14 17.80
C TYR A 22 -9.20 4.46 18.57
N GLN A 23 -10.01 5.49 18.25
CA GLN A 23 -10.01 6.75 18.99
C GLN A 23 -10.44 6.60 20.47
N LYS A 24 -11.49 5.82 20.74
CA LYS A 24 -11.88 5.46 22.12
C LYS A 24 -10.72 4.76 22.85
N THR A 25 -9.99 3.89 22.16
CA THR A 25 -8.84 3.19 22.74
C THR A 25 -7.67 4.12 23.03
N LYS A 26 -7.39 5.11 22.16
CA LYS A 26 -6.39 6.14 22.43
C LYS A 26 -6.69 6.91 23.71
N ILE A 27 -7.96 7.27 23.95
CA ILE A 27 -8.40 7.94 25.19
C ILE A 27 -8.14 7.06 26.41
N LEU A 28 -8.46 5.76 26.33
CA LEU A 28 -8.18 4.82 27.42
C LEU A 28 -6.68 4.70 27.70
N VAL A 29 -5.87 4.63 26.66
CA VAL A 29 -4.41 4.55 26.77
C VAL A 29 -3.81 5.82 27.34
N GLU A 30 -4.27 6.99 26.92
CA GLU A 30 -3.84 8.27 27.48
C GLU A 30 -4.19 8.36 28.97
N PHE A 31 -5.41 7.95 29.33
CA PHE A 31 -5.80 7.87 30.73
C PHE A 31 -4.91 6.92 31.53
N LEU A 32 -4.60 5.73 31.00
CA LEU A 32 -3.67 4.79 31.64
C LEU A 32 -2.29 5.41 31.82
N ASN A 33 -1.71 5.96 30.76
CA ASN A 33 -0.36 6.51 30.77
C ASN A 33 -0.21 7.72 31.70
N ASN A 34 -1.29 8.48 31.92
CA ASN A 34 -1.31 9.62 32.84
C ASN A 34 -1.50 9.21 34.31
N ASN A 35 -2.06 8.03 34.58
CA ASN A 35 -2.38 7.56 35.94
C ASN A 35 -1.55 6.34 36.40
N ASN A 36 -0.69 5.80 35.53
CA ASN A 36 0.22 4.70 35.83
C ASN A 36 1.65 5.21 36.06
N SER A 37 2.32 4.68 37.08
CA SER A 37 3.76 4.87 37.30
C SER A 37 4.63 3.78 36.66
N GLY A 38 4.01 2.73 36.11
CA GLY A 38 4.67 1.60 35.43
C GLY A 38 4.87 1.83 33.93
N ASP A 39 4.95 0.74 33.17
CA ASP A 39 5.18 0.79 31.73
C ASP A 39 4.08 1.55 30.99
N LYS A 40 4.50 2.38 30.03
CA LYS A 40 3.57 3.09 29.14
C LYS A 40 3.04 2.15 28.07
N ALA A 41 1.73 2.20 27.85
CA ALA A 41 1.09 1.52 26.75
C ALA A 41 1.47 2.18 25.42
N ASN A 42 1.77 1.35 24.42
CA ASN A 42 2.13 1.77 23.07
C ASN A 42 0.92 1.73 22.14
N ILE A 43 0.82 2.72 21.26
CA ILE A 43 -0.19 2.77 20.21
C ILE A 43 0.51 2.65 18.85
N ASN A 44 0.07 1.68 18.07
CA ASN A 44 0.60 1.33 16.77
C ASN A 44 -0.50 1.54 15.71
N PRO A 45 -0.54 2.72 15.08
CA PRO A 45 -1.53 3.01 14.03
C PRO A 45 -1.30 2.11 12.81
N MET A 46 -2.40 1.63 12.22
CA MET A 46 -2.38 0.86 10.97
C MET A 46 -3.40 1.41 10.00
N ASP A 47 -3.09 1.35 8.70
CA ASP A 47 -4.11 1.52 7.68
C ASP A 47 -5.03 0.27 7.61
N PRO A 48 -6.24 0.38 7.00
CA PRO A 48 -7.17 -0.74 6.96
C PRO A 48 -6.64 -2.00 6.25
N PHE A 49 -5.75 -1.86 5.25
CA PHE A 49 -5.15 -2.99 4.53
C PHE A 49 -4.08 -3.68 5.38
N GLU A 50 -3.18 -2.91 6.00
CA GLU A 50 -2.18 -3.42 6.97
C GLU A 50 -2.87 -4.15 8.13
N PHE A 51 -3.92 -3.56 8.69
CA PHE A 51 -4.67 -4.17 9.78
C PHE A 51 -5.39 -5.46 9.34
N SER A 52 -5.96 -5.49 8.13
CA SER A 52 -6.56 -6.70 7.56
C SER A 52 -5.54 -7.85 7.44
N GLU A 53 -4.32 -7.56 7.03
CA GLU A 53 -3.23 -8.55 6.93
C GLU A 53 -2.82 -9.06 8.31
N TYR A 54 -2.69 -8.14 9.27
CA TYR A 54 -2.37 -8.48 10.64
C TYR A 54 -3.43 -9.40 11.27
N LYS A 55 -4.72 -9.12 11.05
CA LYS A 55 -5.82 -10.01 11.46
C LYS A 55 -5.71 -11.41 10.84
N ILE A 56 -5.46 -11.50 9.52
CA ILE A 56 -5.31 -12.79 8.84
C ILE A 56 -4.16 -13.59 9.44
N LYS A 57 -3.03 -12.94 9.75
CA LYS A 57 -1.88 -13.57 10.41
C LYS A 57 -2.28 -14.15 11.77
N LEU A 58 -2.89 -13.35 12.65
CA LEU A 58 -3.31 -13.81 13.98
C LEU A 58 -4.35 -14.93 13.92
N LYS A 59 -5.26 -14.89 12.93
CA LYS A 59 -6.25 -15.95 12.70
C LYS A 59 -5.58 -17.27 12.28
N LYS A 60 -4.58 -17.21 11.41
CA LYS A 60 -3.76 -18.38 11.02
C LYS A 60 -2.98 -18.96 12.20
N GLU A 61 -2.56 -18.11 13.14
CA GLU A 61 -1.91 -18.52 14.40
C GLU A 61 -2.91 -19.03 15.47
N GLY A 62 -4.22 -19.02 15.20
CA GLY A 62 -5.25 -19.43 16.16
C GLY A 62 -5.46 -18.46 17.31
N LYS A 63 -4.91 -17.25 17.22
CA LYS A 63 -4.91 -16.24 18.29
C LYS A 63 -6.20 -15.43 18.38
N ILE A 64 -6.91 -15.26 17.27
CA ILE A 64 -8.20 -14.55 17.22
C ILE A 64 -9.22 -15.37 16.41
N CYS A 65 -10.51 -15.25 16.79
CA CYS A 65 -11.63 -15.94 16.11
C CYS A 65 -12.65 -14.99 15.47
N SER A 66 -12.57 -13.68 15.73
CA SER A 66 -13.55 -12.69 15.24
C SER A 66 -13.00 -11.82 14.12
N ASP A 67 -13.83 -11.57 13.12
CA ASP A 67 -13.50 -10.71 11.97
C ASP A 67 -13.90 -9.23 12.20
N GLU A 68 -14.74 -8.95 13.19
CA GLU A 68 -15.33 -7.62 13.46
C GLU A 68 -14.43 -6.65 14.24
N GLN A 69 -13.28 -7.13 14.70
CA GLN A 69 -12.36 -6.30 15.45
C GLN A 69 -11.74 -5.23 14.53
N SER A 70 -11.78 -3.96 14.95
CA SER A 70 -11.05 -2.83 14.34
C SER A 70 -9.81 -2.41 15.14
N ILE A 71 -9.58 -3.09 16.26
CA ILE A 71 -8.41 -2.96 17.13
C ILE A 71 -8.00 -4.33 17.66
N ILE A 72 -6.73 -4.48 17.97
CA ILE A 72 -6.13 -5.64 18.66
C ILE A 72 -5.28 -5.08 19.79
N ILE A 73 -5.52 -5.53 21.01
CA ILE A 73 -4.77 -5.08 22.19
C ILE A 73 -4.03 -6.30 22.74
N ILE A 74 -2.71 -6.21 22.87
CA ILE A 74 -1.86 -7.26 23.43
C ILE A 74 -1.37 -6.80 24.80
N ARG A 75 -1.53 -7.65 25.81
CA ARG A 75 -0.99 -7.45 27.16
C ARG A 75 0.15 -8.43 27.40
N ASN A 76 1.29 -7.92 27.88
CA ASN A 76 2.48 -8.70 28.21
C ASN A 76 2.88 -9.69 27.10
N ASP A 77 2.82 -9.22 25.85
CA ASP A 77 3.20 -9.91 24.62
C ASP A 77 2.36 -11.15 24.20
N ASP A 78 1.50 -11.70 25.06
CA ASP A 78 0.76 -12.95 24.78
C ASP A 78 -0.78 -12.84 24.86
N GLU A 79 -1.33 -11.96 25.70
CA GLU A 79 -2.77 -11.96 25.98
C GLU A 79 -3.52 -10.94 25.14
N LEU A 80 -4.49 -11.43 24.37
CA LEU A 80 -5.26 -10.60 23.44
C LEU A 80 -6.58 -10.12 24.03
N PHE A 81 -6.87 -8.84 23.81
CA PHE A 81 -8.10 -8.19 24.22
C PHE A 81 -8.80 -7.57 23.01
N SER A 82 -10.11 -7.79 22.93
CA SER A 82 -11.01 -6.90 22.20
C SER A 82 -11.18 -5.56 22.94
N PHE A 83 -11.74 -4.56 22.27
CA PHE A 83 -12.09 -3.29 22.90
C PHE A 83 -12.95 -3.48 24.16
N ASN A 84 -13.98 -4.34 24.08
CA ASN A 84 -14.90 -4.55 25.19
C ASN A 84 -14.23 -5.24 26.39
N GLU A 85 -13.33 -6.19 26.13
CA GLU A 85 -12.55 -6.84 27.20
C GLU A 85 -11.58 -5.86 27.86
N PHE A 86 -10.92 -5.03 27.05
CA PHE A 86 -10.04 -3.99 27.57
C PHE A 86 -10.81 -2.94 28.39
N LEU A 87 -11.96 -2.50 27.92
CA LEU A 87 -12.83 -1.57 28.67
C LEU A 87 -13.30 -2.17 30.00
N ARG A 88 -13.68 -3.45 30.02
CA ARG A 88 -14.00 -4.17 31.28
C ARG A 88 -12.79 -4.24 32.22
N TRP A 89 -11.60 -4.51 31.67
CA TRP A 89 -10.37 -4.51 32.44
C TRP A 89 -10.09 -3.12 33.03
N MET A 90 -10.26 -2.05 32.25
CA MET A 90 -10.12 -0.66 32.68
C MET A 90 -11.04 -0.33 33.85
N ARG A 91 -12.32 -0.69 33.76
CA ARG A 91 -13.31 -0.47 34.84
C ARG A 91 -12.96 -1.20 36.14
N LYS A 92 -12.36 -2.39 36.03
CA LYS A 92 -12.01 -3.21 37.19
C LYS A 92 -10.74 -2.72 37.89
N ASN A 93 -9.80 -2.17 37.14
CA ASN A 93 -8.46 -1.87 37.64
C ASN A 93 -8.21 -0.36 37.82
N SER A 94 -9.04 0.52 37.24
CA SER A 94 -8.87 1.97 37.31
C SER A 94 -10.16 2.69 37.72
N ASN A 95 -10.07 4.00 37.99
CA ASN A 95 -11.20 4.88 38.25
C ASN A 95 -11.76 5.55 36.98
N PHE A 96 -11.50 4.97 35.79
CA PHE A 96 -12.04 5.46 34.53
C PHE A 96 -13.58 5.41 34.53
N LYS A 97 -14.23 6.49 34.07
CA LYS A 97 -15.69 6.69 34.18
C LYS A 97 -16.48 6.42 32.89
N ASP A 98 -15.87 5.80 31.88
CA ASP A 98 -16.47 5.59 30.55
C ASP A 98 -16.94 6.87 29.85
N GLU A 99 -16.29 7.98 30.16
CA GLU A 99 -16.56 9.28 29.55
C GLU A 99 -15.83 9.36 28.21
N PHE A 100 -16.55 9.03 27.13
CA PHE A 100 -16.09 9.22 25.76
C PHE A 100 -16.76 10.44 25.12
N PRO A 101 -16.08 11.14 24.19
CA PRO A 101 -16.72 12.15 23.35
C PRO A 101 -17.89 11.58 22.53
N GLU A 102 -18.79 12.46 22.09
CA GLU A 102 -19.87 12.10 21.17
C GLU A 102 -19.35 11.45 19.87
N ASP A 103 -20.15 10.58 19.27
CA ASP A 103 -19.73 9.81 18.08
C ASP A 103 -19.26 10.71 16.93
N ARG A 104 -19.94 11.84 16.68
CA ARG A 104 -19.51 12.83 15.66
C ARG A 104 -18.12 13.41 15.96
N ARG A 105 -17.77 13.62 17.22
CA ARG A 105 -16.45 14.12 17.62
C ARG A 105 -15.39 13.05 17.41
N LEU A 106 -15.73 11.78 17.65
CA LEU A 106 -14.84 10.63 17.41
C LEU A 106 -14.62 10.37 15.92
N GLU A 107 -15.65 10.51 15.09
CA GLU A 107 -15.55 10.45 13.63
C GLU A 107 -14.57 11.51 13.13
N PHE A 108 -14.72 12.76 13.58
CA PHE A 108 -13.78 13.82 13.24
C PHE A 108 -12.34 13.53 13.72
N LEU A 109 -12.15 12.94 14.91
CA LEU A 109 -10.82 12.51 15.36
C LEU A 109 -10.25 11.40 14.46
N ALA A 110 -11.08 10.46 14.05
CA ALA A 110 -10.67 9.36 13.18
C ALA A 110 -10.28 9.83 11.78
N GLU A 111 -11.03 10.78 11.21
CA GLU A 111 -10.68 11.44 9.94
C GLU A 111 -9.34 12.19 10.06
N LYS A 112 -9.15 12.95 11.14
CA LYS A 112 -7.90 13.66 11.40
C LYS A 112 -6.73 12.69 11.56
N GLU A 113 -6.89 11.61 12.33
CA GLU A 113 -5.85 10.60 12.52
C GLU A 113 -5.46 9.92 11.21
N GLN A 114 -6.44 9.65 10.33
CA GLN A 114 -6.18 9.11 9.01
C GLN A 114 -5.35 10.08 8.15
N ASP A 115 -5.65 11.37 8.18
CA ASP A 115 -4.86 12.41 7.48
C ASP A 115 -3.44 12.51 8.06
N ASP A 116 -3.31 12.59 9.38
CA ASP A 116 -2.02 12.63 10.08
C ASP A 116 -1.17 11.39 9.76
N TYR A 117 -1.77 10.18 9.73
CA TYR A 117 -1.10 8.95 9.33
C TYR A 117 -0.59 9.01 7.88
N LEU A 118 -1.41 9.51 6.95
CA LEU A 118 -1.01 9.65 5.54
C LEU A 118 0.09 10.69 5.35
N VAL A 119 0.09 11.78 6.13
CA VAL A 119 1.19 12.75 6.16
C VAL A 119 2.49 12.08 6.60
N GLU A 120 2.49 11.34 7.70
CA GLU A 120 3.70 10.64 8.17
C GLU A 120 4.20 9.60 7.15
N LEU A 121 3.26 8.96 6.44
CA LEU A 121 3.58 8.02 5.38
C LEU A 121 4.18 8.73 4.15
N GLN A 122 3.64 9.90 3.78
CA GLN A 122 4.09 10.70 2.65
C GLN A 122 5.53 11.19 2.81
N LYS A 123 5.98 11.44 4.04
CA LYS A 123 7.38 11.79 4.33
C LYS A 123 8.37 10.70 3.90
N LYS A 124 7.90 9.45 3.78
CA LYS A 124 8.74 8.28 3.47
C LYS A 124 8.44 7.67 2.10
N HIS A 125 7.24 7.92 1.56
CA HIS A 125 6.77 7.30 0.33
C HIS A 125 5.96 8.29 -0.51
N PRO A 126 6.16 8.35 -1.84
CA PRO A 126 5.21 9.00 -2.72
C PRO A 126 3.83 8.36 -2.57
N LEU A 127 2.83 9.22 -2.32
CA LEU A 127 1.42 8.83 -2.25
C LEU A 127 0.68 9.39 -3.45
N LEU A 128 -0.14 8.55 -4.08
CA LEU A 128 -0.95 8.88 -5.24
C LEU A 128 -2.42 8.69 -4.89
N TYR A 129 -3.30 9.56 -5.34
CA TYR A 129 -4.74 9.40 -5.16
C TYR A 129 -5.46 9.12 -6.48
N LEU A 130 -6.57 8.39 -6.38
CA LEU A 130 -7.56 8.18 -7.44
C LEU A 130 -8.95 8.45 -6.86
N ASP A 131 -9.61 9.51 -7.30
CA ASP A 131 -11.03 9.73 -7.05
C ASP A 131 -11.83 8.83 -7.98
N ILE A 132 -12.74 8.04 -7.41
CA ILE A 132 -13.51 7.03 -8.13
C ILE A 132 -14.97 7.44 -8.22
N THR A 133 -15.53 7.22 -9.41
CA THR A 133 -16.97 7.30 -9.68
C THR A 133 -17.51 5.95 -10.11
N ILE A 134 -18.76 5.66 -9.74
CA ILE A 134 -19.55 4.52 -10.21
C ILE A 134 -20.82 5.11 -10.83
N GLU A 135 -21.00 4.88 -12.13
CA GLU A 135 -22.09 5.53 -12.92
C GLU A 135 -22.12 7.05 -12.74
N ASP A 136 -20.96 7.69 -12.93
CA ASP A 136 -20.75 9.14 -12.78
C ASP A 136 -21.05 9.73 -11.39
N ARG A 137 -21.36 8.89 -10.40
CA ARG A 137 -21.55 9.30 -9.01
C ARG A 137 -20.27 9.12 -8.21
N PRO A 138 -19.84 10.10 -7.40
CA PRO A 138 -18.69 9.94 -6.50
C PRO A 138 -18.89 8.73 -5.58
N ALA A 139 -17.94 7.79 -5.62
CA ALA A 139 -17.98 6.54 -4.84
C ALA A 139 -16.96 6.55 -3.70
N GLY A 140 -15.85 7.26 -3.87
CA GLY A 140 -14.82 7.40 -2.85
C GLY A 140 -13.45 7.64 -3.48
N GLN A 141 -12.40 7.41 -2.70
CA GLN A 141 -11.02 7.64 -3.12
C GLN A 141 -10.15 6.42 -2.77
N PHE A 142 -9.18 6.14 -3.64
CA PHE A 142 -8.04 5.29 -3.33
C PHE A 142 -6.80 6.14 -3.08
N ILE A 143 -5.98 5.74 -2.11
CA ILE A 143 -4.61 6.26 -1.95
C ILE A 143 -3.64 5.09 -2.07
N ILE A 144 -2.69 5.21 -2.99
CA ILE A 144 -1.66 4.24 -3.30
C ILE A 144 -0.33 4.72 -2.72
N LYS A 145 0.28 3.91 -1.87
CA LYS A 145 1.67 4.03 -1.46
C LYS A 145 2.56 3.35 -2.50
N LEU A 146 3.54 4.07 -3.05
CA LEU A 146 4.54 3.47 -3.93
C LEU A 146 5.66 2.77 -3.14
N PHE A 147 6.20 1.71 -3.71
CA PHE A 147 7.37 0.98 -3.23
C PHE A 147 8.62 1.42 -3.99
N GLN A 148 8.88 2.72 -3.98
CA GLN A 148 9.95 3.35 -4.75
C GLN A 148 11.35 2.85 -4.35
N ASN A 149 11.54 2.43 -3.10
CA ASN A 149 12.78 1.80 -2.63
C ASN A 149 13.00 0.37 -3.16
N LYS A 150 11.98 -0.26 -3.74
CA LYS A 150 12.03 -1.62 -4.31
C LYS A 150 11.95 -1.63 -5.83
N CYS A 151 11.16 -0.72 -6.41
CA CYS A 151 11.00 -0.57 -7.86
C CYS A 151 11.09 0.92 -8.25
N PRO A 152 12.25 1.59 -8.09
CA PRO A 152 12.36 3.03 -8.30
C PRO A 152 12.10 3.46 -9.74
N LYS A 153 12.49 2.68 -10.75
CA LYS A 153 12.25 3.05 -12.15
C LYS A 153 10.77 2.86 -12.49
N THR A 154 10.20 1.70 -12.20
CA THR A 154 8.78 1.43 -12.47
C THR A 154 7.86 2.38 -11.70
N SER A 155 8.19 2.66 -10.44
CA SER A 155 7.44 3.62 -9.62
C SER A 155 7.55 5.05 -10.15
N LYS A 156 8.70 5.46 -10.74
CA LYS A 156 8.87 6.78 -11.35
C LYS A 156 7.99 6.95 -12.57
N TRP A 157 7.96 5.93 -13.43
CA TRP A 157 7.09 5.89 -14.60
C TRP A 157 5.64 6.01 -14.19
N PHE A 158 5.20 5.18 -13.25
CA PHE A 158 3.83 5.21 -12.75
C PHE A 158 3.49 6.57 -12.15
N TYR A 159 4.38 7.14 -11.32
CA TYR A 159 4.22 8.46 -10.72
C TYR A 159 4.03 9.59 -11.75
N ASN A 160 4.70 9.53 -12.91
CA ASN A 160 4.59 10.57 -13.93
C ASN A 160 3.16 10.70 -14.48
N TYR A 161 2.38 9.61 -14.59
CA TYR A 161 0.98 9.68 -15.02
C TYR A 161 0.04 10.41 -14.04
N PHE A 162 0.52 10.73 -12.83
CA PHE A 162 -0.22 11.45 -11.79
C PHE A 162 0.23 12.91 -11.66
N LYS A 163 1.23 13.33 -12.43
CA LYS A 163 1.64 14.73 -12.44
C LYS A 163 0.61 15.59 -13.15
N LYS A 164 0.46 16.82 -12.68
CA LYS A 164 -0.49 17.80 -13.22
C LYS A 164 -0.18 18.20 -14.66
N ASP A 165 1.11 18.22 -15.01
CA ASP A 165 1.66 18.57 -16.32
C ASP A 165 1.89 17.36 -17.23
N SER A 166 1.41 16.17 -16.85
CA SER A 166 1.55 14.98 -17.70
C SER A 166 0.66 15.07 -18.93
N GLU A 167 1.23 14.82 -20.11
CA GLU A 167 0.48 14.75 -21.37
C GLU A 167 -0.56 13.60 -21.35
N ILE A 168 -0.21 12.51 -20.68
CA ILE A 168 -1.07 11.35 -20.47
C ILE A 168 -1.29 11.16 -18.97
N SER A 169 -2.55 11.01 -18.55
CA SER A 169 -2.90 10.82 -17.14
C SER A 169 -4.05 9.84 -16.99
N TYR A 170 -4.21 9.28 -15.78
CA TYR A 170 -5.33 8.41 -15.45
C TYR A 170 -6.68 9.13 -15.26
N ASN A 171 -6.71 10.46 -15.42
CA ASN A 171 -7.94 11.24 -15.36
C ASN A 171 -8.93 10.78 -16.43
N GLY A 172 -10.14 10.41 -16.02
CA GLY A 172 -11.19 9.93 -16.90
C GLY A 172 -11.03 8.48 -17.35
N VAL A 173 -9.98 7.75 -16.94
CA VAL A 173 -9.76 6.37 -17.37
C VAL A 173 -10.71 5.41 -16.65
N ARG A 174 -11.23 4.42 -17.38
CA ARG A 174 -12.19 3.44 -16.87
C ARG A 174 -11.49 2.19 -16.35
N PHE A 175 -12.15 1.50 -15.42
CA PHE A 175 -11.79 0.13 -15.09
C PHE A 175 -12.45 -0.80 -16.11
N GLU A 176 -11.64 -1.38 -16.99
CA GLU A 176 -12.10 -2.16 -18.14
C GLU A 176 -12.37 -3.64 -17.78
N ARG A 177 -11.73 -4.14 -16.72
CA ARG A 177 -11.82 -5.54 -16.31
C ARG A 177 -11.86 -5.69 -14.79
N LEU A 178 -12.76 -6.52 -14.30
CA LEU A 178 -12.99 -6.86 -12.91
C LEU A 178 -13.18 -8.38 -12.81
N VAL A 179 -12.28 -9.02 -12.08
CA VAL A 179 -12.32 -10.45 -11.78
C VAL A 179 -12.61 -10.61 -10.29
N HIS A 180 -13.82 -11.08 -9.96
CA HIS A 180 -14.24 -11.34 -8.57
C HIS A 180 -13.26 -12.28 -7.87
N ASN A 181 -12.92 -11.99 -6.61
CA ASN A 181 -11.88 -12.74 -5.88
C ASN A 181 -10.55 -12.82 -6.64
N GLY A 182 -10.23 -11.79 -7.43
CA GLY A 182 -9.04 -11.69 -8.27
C GLY A 182 -8.47 -10.28 -8.18
N TRP A 183 -8.74 -9.46 -9.18
CA TRP A 183 -8.25 -8.09 -9.30
C TRP A 183 -9.22 -7.22 -10.10
N ILE A 184 -9.03 -5.91 -10.04
CA ILE A 184 -9.62 -4.95 -10.98
C ILE A 184 -8.50 -4.24 -11.75
N GLN A 185 -8.73 -3.98 -13.04
CA GLN A 185 -7.76 -3.43 -13.97
C GLN A 185 -8.24 -2.10 -14.55
N SER A 186 -7.34 -1.12 -14.63
CA SER A 186 -7.54 0.18 -15.26
C SER A 186 -6.24 0.61 -15.97
N GLY A 187 -6.21 1.80 -16.53
CA GLY A 187 -5.01 2.40 -17.09
C GLY A 187 -4.79 2.15 -18.58
N GLU A 188 -5.81 1.67 -19.30
CA GLU A 188 -5.79 1.66 -20.76
C GLU A 188 -6.16 3.05 -21.29
N PHE A 189 -5.16 3.81 -21.73
CA PHE A 189 -5.36 5.14 -22.29
C PHE A 189 -5.93 5.08 -23.70
N GLN A 190 -6.76 6.06 -24.05
CA GLN A 190 -7.33 6.19 -25.39
C GLN A 190 -7.25 7.65 -25.86
N GLN A 191 -6.80 7.85 -27.10
CA GLN A 191 -6.83 9.13 -27.79
C GLN A 191 -7.42 8.90 -29.19
N ASP A 192 -8.47 9.64 -29.53
CA ASP A 192 -9.17 9.53 -30.83
C ASP A 192 -9.58 8.08 -31.21
N GLY A 193 -9.94 7.27 -30.21
CA GLY A 193 -10.31 5.87 -30.39
C GLY A 193 -9.13 4.90 -30.55
N VAL A 194 -7.89 5.40 -30.50
CA VAL A 194 -6.66 4.60 -30.56
C VAL A 194 -6.15 4.34 -29.13
N ARG A 195 -5.84 3.08 -28.83
CA ARG A 195 -5.24 2.67 -27.56
C ARG A 195 -3.79 3.17 -27.48
N ILE A 196 -3.45 3.82 -26.39
CA ILE A 196 -2.07 4.22 -26.08
C ILE A 196 -1.56 3.32 -24.97
N ILE A 197 -0.53 2.55 -25.27
CA ILE A 197 0.08 1.62 -24.33
C ILE A 197 1.58 1.85 -24.37
N ASP A 198 2.12 2.35 -23.26
CA ASP A 198 3.55 2.56 -23.13
C ASP A 198 4.27 1.23 -22.88
N ASN A 199 5.47 1.10 -23.43
CA ASN A 199 6.36 -0.02 -23.15
C ASN A 199 7.28 0.35 -21.98
N ILE A 200 7.10 -0.32 -20.85
CA ILE A 200 7.86 -0.08 -19.63
C ILE A 200 8.72 -1.33 -19.33
N PRO A 201 10.06 -1.22 -19.32
CA PRO A 201 10.92 -2.35 -19.00
C PRO A 201 10.61 -2.98 -17.64
N ILE A 202 10.73 -4.30 -17.55
CA ILE A 202 10.62 -5.03 -16.27
C ILE A 202 11.84 -4.71 -15.40
N GLU A 203 11.60 -4.09 -14.25
CA GLU A 203 12.66 -3.75 -13.30
C GLU A 203 13.02 -4.95 -12.42
N ASN A 204 12.05 -5.48 -11.67
CA ASN A 204 12.22 -6.68 -10.84
C ASN A 204 10.88 -7.30 -10.39
N PHE A 205 10.94 -8.43 -9.68
CA PHE A 205 9.77 -9.11 -9.08
C PHE A 205 9.90 -9.30 -7.55
N VAL A 206 10.54 -8.35 -6.85
CA VAL A 206 10.82 -8.49 -5.41
C VAL A 206 9.55 -8.42 -4.55
N ILE A 207 8.54 -7.67 -5.00
CA ILE A 207 7.26 -7.53 -4.31
C ILE A 207 6.33 -8.66 -4.76
N GLN A 208 5.82 -9.40 -3.80
CA GLN A 208 4.86 -10.48 -4.03
C GLN A 208 3.43 -9.97 -3.99
N HIS A 209 2.54 -10.63 -4.73
CA HIS A 209 1.10 -10.41 -4.70
C HIS A 209 0.47 -11.21 -3.56
N SER A 210 0.97 -11.01 -2.35
CA SER A 210 0.62 -11.82 -1.17
C SER A 210 -0.61 -11.31 -0.43
N THR A 211 -1.14 -10.13 -0.77
CA THR A 211 -2.21 -9.49 0.01
C THR A 211 -3.15 -8.63 -0.84
N ARG A 212 -4.29 -8.27 -0.24
CA ARG A 212 -5.30 -7.36 -0.84
C ARG A 212 -4.72 -5.94 -0.96
N GLY A 213 -5.08 -5.25 -2.04
CA GLY A 213 -4.71 -3.87 -2.28
C GLY A 213 -3.33 -3.68 -2.92
N ILE A 214 -2.57 -4.76 -3.19
CA ILE A 214 -1.34 -4.66 -3.99
C ILE A 214 -1.67 -4.09 -5.37
N VAL A 215 -0.82 -3.18 -5.84
CA VAL A 215 -0.90 -2.53 -7.15
C VAL A 215 0.26 -3.01 -8.01
N SER A 216 -0.04 -3.53 -9.20
CA SER A 216 0.94 -4.00 -10.17
C SER A 216 0.62 -3.57 -11.59
N LEU A 217 1.64 -3.47 -12.44
CA LEU A 217 1.44 -3.22 -13.87
C LEU A 217 0.97 -4.48 -14.59
N CYS A 218 0.18 -4.29 -15.63
CA CYS A 218 -0.06 -5.31 -16.64
C CYS A 218 1.17 -5.46 -17.53
N ASN A 219 1.33 -6.61 -18.17
CA ASN A 219 2.30 -6.78 -19.25
C ASN A 219 1.63 -6.55 -20.61
N LEU A 220 2.43 -6.39 -21.66
CA LEU A 220 1.93 -6.21 -23.03
C LEU A 220 1.30 -7.50 -23.62
N GLY A 221 1.30 -8.61 -22.87
CA GLY A 221 0.88 -9.91 -23.37
C GLY A 221 1.77 -10.41 -24.53
N PRO A 222 1.45 -11.55 -25.14
CA PRO A 222 2.14 -12.01 -26.35
C PRO A 222 1.96 -11.00 -27.50
N PRO A 223 3.02 -10.69 -28.28
CA PRO A 223 4.33 -11.35 -28.34
C PRO A 223 5.40 -10.84 -27.35
N ASN A 224 5.11 -9.81 -26.54
CA ASN A 224 6.07 -9.15 -25.65
C ASN A 224 5.71 -9.33 -24.16
N PRO A 225 5.65 -10.57 -23.63
CA PRO A 225 5.29 -10.82 -22.23
C PRO A 225 6.33 -10.31 -21.22
N THR A 226 7.43 -9.74 -21.72
CA THR A 226 8.60 -9.33 -20.95
C THR A 226 8.69 -7.82 -20.76
N GLU A 227 7.63 -7.11 -21.11
CA GLU A 227 7.52 -5.67 -20.99
C GLU A 227 6.22 -5.36 -20.23
N ASN A 228 6.33 -4.43 -19.28
CA ASN A 228 5.17 -3.87 -18.62
C ASN A 228 4.48 -2.87 -19.55
N SER A 229 3.26 -2.53 -19.19
CA SER A 229 2.40 -1.61 -19.90
C SER A 229 1.81 -0.56 -18.95
N SER A 230 1.21 0.49 -19.49
CA SER A 230 0.54 1.53 -18.68
C SER A 230 -0.69 1.02 -17.89
N PRO A 231 -1.49 0.04 -18.35
CA PRO A 231 -2.52 -0.54 -17.51
C PRO A 231 -1.99 -1.13 -16.20
N PHE A 232 -2.74 -0.98 -15.12
CA PHE A 232 -2.42 -1.48 -13.80
C PHE A 232 -3.59 -2.29 -13.21
N MET A 233 -3.27 -3.11 -12.21
CA MET A 233 -4.21 -3.97 -11.50
C MET A 233 -4.15 -3.68 -10.00
N ILE A 234 -5.30 -3.67 -9.35
CA ILE A 234 -5.45 -3.65 -7.90
C ILE A 234 -5.99 -5.01 -7.46
N GLN A 235 -5.24 -5.68 -6.58
CA GLN A 235 -5.60 -7.02 -6.11
C GLN A 235 -6.74 -6.99 -5.09
N PHE A 236 -7.73 -7.87 -5.25
CA PHE A 236 -8.75 -8.10 -4.23
C PHE A 236 -8.30 -9.13 -3.18
N LYS A 237 -7.31 -9.96 -3.50
CA LYS A 237 -6.77 -10.96 -2.58
C LYS A 237 -5.32 -11.28 -2.92
N GLU A 238 -4.73 -12.23 -2.20
CA GLU A 238 -3.46 -12.81 -2.61
C GLU A 238 -3.60 -13.53 -3.97
N ASN A 239 -2.70 -13.21 -4.91
CA ASN A 239 -2.63 -13.83 -6.23
C ASN A 239 -1.21 -14.32 -6.53
N PRO A 240 -0.71 -15.38 -5.85
CA PRO A 240 0.68 -15.83 -5.99
C PRO A 240 1.10 -16.21 -7.41
N PHE A 241 0.15 -16.56 -8.27
CA PHE A 241 0.39 -16.89 -9.69
C PHE A 241 0.77 -15.67 -10.55
N PHE A 242 0.63 -14.44 -10.03
CA PHE A 242 1.13 -13.21 -10.62
C PHE A 242 2.61 -12.94 -10.30
N ASN A 243 3.15 -13.61 -9.27
CA ASN A 243 4.55 -13.46 -8.91
C ASN A 243 5.44 -13.86 -10.08
N LYS A 244 6.50 -13.08 -10.32
CA LYS A 244 7.43 -13.24 -11.45
C LYS A 244 6.82 -13.06 -12.84
N LYS A 245 5.59 -12.51 -12.94
CA LYS A 245 4.91 -12.23 -14.21
C LYS A 245 4.47 -10.77 -14.34
N TYR A 246 4.05 -10.17 -13.24
CA TYR A 246 3.64 -8.77 -13.17
C TYR A 246 4.48 -8.04 -12.13
N VAL A 247 4.92 -6.82 -12.46
CA VAL A 247 5.72 -6.01 -11.53
C VAL A 247 4.78 -5.29 -10.57
N ALA A 248 4.79 -5.70 -9.30
CA ALA A 248 4.15 -4.94 -8.23
C ALA A 248 5.00 -3.73 -7.86
N LEU A 249 4.35 -2.58 -7.67
CA LEU A 249 5.01 -1.28 -7.44
C LEU A 249 4.39 -0.47 -6.31
N GLY A 250 3.25 -0.87 -5.79
CA GLY A 250 2.58 -0.14 -4.73
C GLY A 250 1.52 -0.95 -4.01
N LYS A 251 0.86 -0.30 -3.06
CA LYS A 251 -0.23 -0.87 -2.27
C LYS A 251 -1.22 0.21 -1.87
N LEU A 252 -2.50 -0.11 -1.86
CA LEU A 252 -3.51 0.75 -1.27
C LEU A 252 -3.31 0.89 0.24
N VAL A 253 -3.42 2.13 0.71
CA VAL A 253 -3.40 2.52 2.13
C VAL A 253 -4.67 3.26 2.54
N PHE A 254 -5.56 3.54 1.58
CA PHE A 254 -6.88 4.11 1.80
C PHE A 254 -7.88 3.57 0.76
N GLY A 255 -9.16 3.53 1.13
CA GLY A 255 -10.24 3.07 0.26
C GLY A 255 -10.56 1.57 0.35
N TYR A 256 -10.32 0.93 1.50
CA TYR A 256 -10.63 -0.50 1.69
C TYR A 256 -12.11 -0.82 1.42
N SER A 257 -13.03 -0.07 2.05
CA SER A 257 -14.48 -0.26 1.86
C SER A 257 -14.94 0.03 0.42
N LEU A 258 -14.27 0.96 -0.27
CA LEU A 258 -14.52 1.23 -1.68
C LEU A 258 -14.09 0.04 -2.54
N LEU A 259 -12.94 -0.58 -2.23
CA LEU A 259 -12.49 -1.78 -2.94
C LEU A 259 -13.47 -2.95 -2.71
N ASP A 260 -14.00 -3.11 -1.50
CA ASP A 260 -15.04 -4.10 -1.18
C ASP A 260 -16.35 -3.85 -1.94
N GLN A 261 -16.76 -2.59 -2.08
CA GLN A 261 -17.94 -2.21 -2.84
C GLN A 261 -17.74 -2.53 -4.33
N ILE A 262 -16.60 -2.12 -4.89
CA ILE A 262 -16.26 -2.34 -6.28
C ILE A 262 -16.21 -3.84 -6.60
N GLU A 263 -15.58 -4.66 -5.76
CA GLU A 263 -15.49 -6.11 -5.96
C GLU A 263 -16.86 -6.80 -6.09
N LYS A 264 -17.91 -6.24 -5.50
CA LYS A 264 -19.27 -6.79 -5.54
C LYS A 264 -20.06 -6.39 -6.80
N ILE A 265 -19.52 -5.51 -7.64
CA ILE A 265 -20.19 -5.04 -8.86
C ILE A 265 -20.28 -6.19 -9.86
N PRO A 266 -21.48 -6.59 -10.32
CA PRO A 266 -21.63 -7.70 -11.23
C PRO A 266 -20.94 -7.43 -12.58
N THR A 267 -20.52 -8.50 -13.25
CA THR A 267 -19.73 -8.40 -14.50
C THR A 267 -20.35 -9.19 -15.64
N THR A 268 -20.06 -8.76 -16.87
CA THR A 268 -20.34 -9.50 -18.11
C THR A 268 -19.01 -9.72 -18.84
N TYR A 269 -18.57 -10.96 -18.97
CA TYR A 269 -17.23 -11.30 -19.49
C TYR A 269 -16.10 -10.54 -18.79
N GLU A 270 -16.16 -10.50 -17.45
CA GLU A 270 -15.22 -9.75 -16.59
C GLU A 270 -15.25 -8.22 -16.80
N LYS A 271 -16.15 -7.68 -17.60
CA LYS A 271 -16.39 -6.24 -17.68
C LYS A 271 -17.42 -5.82 -16.62
N PRO A 272 -17.15 -4.83 -15.76
CA PRO A 272 -18.16 -4.28 -14.84
C PRO A 272 -19.44 -3.86 -15.58
N ILE A 273 -20.61 -4.23 -15.04
CA ILE A 273 -21.90 -3.78 -15.57
C ILE A 273 -22.08 -2.28 -15.33
N ASN A 274 -21.79 -1.84 -14.11
CA ASN A 274 -21.76 -0.43 -13.77
C ASN A 274 -20.41 0.16 -14.19
N GLU A 275 -20.41 1.27 -14.92
CA GLU A 275 -19.17 1.92 -15.32
C GLU A 275 -18.43 2.45 -14.07
N ILE A 276 -17.17 2.05 -13.91
CA ILE A 276 -16.29 2.54 -12.85
C ILE A 276 -15.19 3.36 -13.51
N ARG A 277 -14.98 4.59 -13.04
CA ARG A 277 -14.05 5.53 -13.65
C ARG A 277 -13.23 6.26 -12.62
N ILE A 278 -11.97 6.50 -12.94
CA ILE A 278 -11.08 7.41 -12.23
C ILE A 278 -11.48 8.83 -12.65
N SER A 279 -12.27 9.53 -11.84
CA SER A 279 -12.68 10.90 -12.16
C SER A 279 -11.51 11.88 -12.06
N LYS A 280 -10.62 11.66 -11.09
CA LYS A 280 -9.40 12.44 -10.91
C LYS A 280 -8.28 11.56 -10.38
N ALA A 281 -7.07 11.83 -10.82
CA ALA A 281 -5.85 11.21 -10.36
C ALA A 281 -4.80 12.28 -10.10
N GLY A 282 -4.01 12.10 -9.04
CA GLY A 282 -2.91 13.00 -8.78
C GLY A 282 -1.99 12.52 -7.68
N ILE A 283 -0.97 13.33 -7.40
CA ILE A 283 -0.11 13.15 -6.23
C ILE A 283 -0.93 13.61 -5.02
N TRP A 284 -1.08 12.73 -4.03
CA TRP A 284 -1.82 13.04 -2.81
C TRP A 284 -1.10 14.13 -2.02
N GLN A 285 -1.84 15.04 -1.41
CA GLN A 285 -1.32 16.06 -0.49
C GLN A 285 -2.37 16.28 0.59
N SER A 286 -1.95 16.45 1.84
CA SER A 286 -2.88 16.83 2.91
C SER A 286 -3.44 18.23 2.63
N VAL A 287 -4.77 18.37 2.76
CA VAL A 287 -5.45 19.66 2.65
C VAL A 287 -5.08 20.59 3.81
N ASN A 288 -4.62 20.01 4.92
CA ASN A 288 -4.37 20.71 6.18
C ASN A 288 -2.92 21.19 6.34
N GLN A 289 -2.03 20.90 5.37
CA GLN A 289 -0.62 21.25 5.47
C GLN A 289 -0.13 21.99 4.23
N SER A 290 0.58 23.10 4.45
CA SER A 290 1.26 23.88 3.41
C SER A 290 2.59 23.26 2.94
N ILE A 291 2.89 22.03 3.36
CA ILE A 291 4.13 21.33 3.02
C ILE A 291 3.98 20.78 1.60
N LYS A 292 4.85 21.23 0.69
CA LYS A 292 4.93 20.61 -0.63
C LYS A 292 5.38 19.16 -0.47
N PRO A 293 4.75 18.19 -1.15
CA PRO A 293 5.20 16.82 -1.06
C PRO A 293 6.64 16.73 -1.57
N PRO A 294 7.48 15.89 -0.96
CA PRO A 294 8.84 15.64 -1.44
C PRO A 294 8.81 15.23 -2.92
N GLU A 295 9.76 15.76 -3.69
CA GLU A 295 9.84 15.41 -5.10
C GLU A 295 10.25 13.95 -5.26
N TYR A 296 9.69 13.26 -6.26
CA TYR A 296 10.02 11.84 -6.48
C TYR A 296 11.55 11.59 -6.59
N LYS A 297 12.33 12.55 -7.10
CA LYS A 297 13.81 12.47 -7.18
C LYS A 297 14.46 12.32 -5.81
N GLU A 298 13.96 13.01 -4.79
CA GLU A 298 14.48 12.97 -3.42
C GLU A 298 14.39 11.56 -2.82
N PHE A 299 13.55 10.67 -3.37
CA PHE A 299 13.43 9.29 -2.94
C PHE A 299 14.25 8.28 -3.76
N ILE A 300 14.84 8.66 -4.91
CA ILE A 300 15.61 7.75 -5.77
C ILE A 300 17.09 7.71 -5.38
N ASP A 301 17.65 8.83 -4.89
CA ASP A 301 19.10 9.02 -4.72
C ASP A 301 19.74 8.06 -3.69
N GLU A 302 18.95 7.24 -3.01
CA GLU A 302 19.40 6.22 -2.06
C GLU A 302 19.70 4.85 -2.68
N VAL A 303 19.19 4.52 -3.88
CA VAL A 303 19.36 3.17 -4.46
C VAL A 303 20.57 3.13 -5.40
N LYS A 304 21.66 2.52 -4.92
CA LYS A 304 22.90 2.36 -5.70
C LYS A 304 22.65 1.68 -7.06
N PRO A 305 23.23 2.17 -8.17
CA PRO A 305 23.04 1.59 -9.52
C PRO A 305 23.34 0.08 -9.62
N GLU A 306 24.28 -0.41 -8.82
CA GLU A 306 24.65 -1.84 -8.73
C GLU A 306 23.51 -2.71 -8.19
N VAL A 307 22.74 -2.19 -7.23
CA VAL A 307 21.58 -2.89 -6.66
C VAL A 307 20.50 -3.08 -7.72
N LEU A 308 20.22 -2.00 -8.48
CA LEU A 308 19.28 -2.04 -9.61
C LEU A 308 19.72 -3.04 -10.68
N ARG A 309 21.03 -3.08 -10.99
CA ARG A 309 21.62 -4.00 -11.97
C ARG A 309 21.51 -5.46 -11.52
N ASN A 310 21.86 -5.75 -10.27
CA ASN A 310 21.79 -7.09 -9.70
C ASN A 310 20.34 -7.60 -9.61
N TRP A 311 19.38 -6.72 -9.33
CA TRP A 311 17.96 -7.06 -9.37
C TRP A 311 17.49 -7.40 -10.77
N PHE A 312 17.89 -6.63 -11.79
CA PHE A 312 17.57 -6.92 -13.19
C PHE A 312 18.10 -8.30 -13.63
N ILE A 313 19.36 -8.61 -13.27
CA ILE A 313 19.98 -9.91 -13.60
C ILE A 313 19.22 -11.06 -12.92
N LYS A 314 19.02 -11.00 -11.59
CA LYS A 314 18.31 -12.06 -10.84
C LYS A 314 16.88 -12.27 -11.32
N THR A 315 16.19 -11.19 -11.67
CA THR A 315 14.83 -11.21 -12.20
C THR A 315 14.77 -12.07 -13.46
N ASN A 316 15.67 -11.81 -14.41
CA ASN A 316 15.73 -12.54 -15.67
C ASN A 316 16.22 -13.98 -15.52
N GLU A 317 17.13 -14.27 -14.59
CA GLU A 317 17.59 -15.65 -14.35
C GLU A 317 16.49 -16.53 -13.70
N SER A 318 15.53 -15.92 -13.02
CA SER A 318 14.47 -16.64 -12.29
C SER A 318 13.24 -17.03 -13.12
N ILE A 319 13.23 -16.71 -14.41
CA ILE A 319 12.11 -16.88 -15.33
C ILE A 319 12.49 -17.83 -16.47
N HIS A 320 11.62 -18.81 -16.74
CA HIS A 320 11.79 -19.69 -17.89
C HIS A 320 11.24 -19.01 -19.15
N TYR A 321 12.14 -18.54 -20.00
CA TYR A 321 11.79 -17.87 -21.26
C TYR A 321 11.86 -18.83 -22.45
N PRO A 322 11.06 -18.59 -23.52
CA PRO A 322 11.27 -19.22 -24.84
C PRO A 322 12.71 -18.98 -25.35
N LYS A 323 13.25 -19.92 -26.13
CA LYS A 323 14.67 -19.92 -26.57
C LYS A 323 15.12 -18.60 -27.20
N ASP A 324 14.32 -18.05 -28.12
CA ASP A 324 14.64 -16.82 -28.84
C ASP A 324 14.80 -15.60 -27.90
N TYR A 325 14.12 -15.63 -26.75
CA TYR A 325 14.22 -14.58 -25.75
C TYR A 325 15.42 -14.77 -24.81
N GLN A 326 15.79 -16.03 -24.52
CA GLN A 326 17.04 -16.33 -23.81
C GLN A 326 18.26 -15.77 -24.56
N GLU A 327 18.24 -15.81 -25.90
CA GLU A 327 19.29 -15.23 -26.73
C GLU A 327 19.33 -13.69 -26.64
N LYS A 328 18.17 -13.01 -26.69
CA LYS A 328 18.10 -11.55 -26.48
C LYS A 328 18.62 -11.12 -25.11
N LEU A 329 18.26 -11.85 -24.05
CA LEU A 329 18.79 -11.60 -22.70
C LEU A 329 20.28 -11.82 -22.61
N LYS A 330 20.82 -12.84 -23.28
CA LYS A 330 22.26 -13.10 -23.35
C LYS A 330 23.01 -11.94 -24.01
N GLN A 331 22.45 -11.35 -25.07
CA GLN A 331 23.01 -10.17 -25.73
C GLN A 331 22.94 -8.92 -24.84
N GLN A 332 21.82 -8.68 -24.15
CA GLN A 332 21.71 -7.57 -23.19
C GLN A 332 22.68 -7.75 -22.01
N LYS A 333 22.86 -8.97 -21.51
CA LYS A 333 23.83 -9.28 -20.45
C LYS A 333 25.26 -9.01 -20.92
N LEU A 334 25.61 -9.43 -22.14
CA LEU A 334 26.92 -9.17 -22.74
C LEU A 334 27.19 -7.66 -22.91
N GLN A 335 26.19 -6.90 -23.36
CA GLN A 335 26.26 -5.44 -23.46
C GLN A 335 26.50 -4.80 -22.08
N LEU A 336 25.77 -5.25 -21.06
CA LEU A 336 25.90 -4.77 -19.68
C LEU A 336 27.24 -5.12 -19.02
N GLU A 337 27.83 -6.27 -19.37
CA GLU A 337 29.17 -6.72 -18.94
C GLU A 337 30.27 -5.92 -19.66
N GLN A 338 30.09 -5.59 -20.94
CA GLN A 338 30.98 -4.71 -21.69
C GLN A 338 30.97 -3.27 -21.13
N ASP A 339 29.79 -2.77 -20.74
CA ASP A 339 29.62 -1.49 -20.06
C ASP A 339 30.24 -1.47 -18.64
N GLN A 340 30.50 -2.65 -18.03
CA GLN A 340 31.29 -2.75 -16.79
C GLN A 340 32.78 -2.61 -17.08
N GLN A 341 33.29 -3.23 -18.14
CA GLN A 341 34.70 -3.12 -18.52
C GLN A 341 35.08 -1.69 -18.92
N SER A 342 34.17 -0.91 -19.50
CA SER A 342 34.40 0.51 -19.80
C SER A 342 34.31 1.44 -18.59
N ASN A 343 33.65 1.03 -17.50
CA ASN A 343 33.53 1.82 -16.25
C ASN A 343 34.48 1.37 -15.13
N LEU A 344 35.20 0.25 -15.31
CA LEU A 344 36.22 -0.26 -14.37
C LEU A 344 37.58 0.45 -14.50
N GLU A 345 37.75 1.39 -15.45
CA GLU A 345 38.87 2.35 -15.43
C GLU A 345 38.62 3.57 -14.53
N ALA A 346 37.42 3.70 -13.92
CA ALA A 346 37.05 4.93 -13.20
C ALA A 346 36.91 4.83 -11.67
N ASP A 347 36.52 3.70 -11.06
CA ASP A 347 36.32 3.68 -9.60
C ASP A 347 36.70 2.34 -8.94
N SER A 348 37.97 2.23 -8.57
CA SER A 348 38.43 1.32 -7.52
C SER A 348 38.13 1.95 -6.17
N LEU A 349 37.13 1.43 -5.45
CA LEU A 349 37.04 1.30 -3.99
C LEU A 349 35.57 1.00 -3.62
N ILE A 350 35.26 -0.22 -3.16
CA ILE A 350 34.25 -0.52 -2.12
C ILE A 350 34.45 -2.00 -1.71
N ILE A 351 34.97 -2.19 -0.50
CA ILE A 351 34.73 -3.39 0.32
C ILE A 351 33.68 -3.00 1.37
N GLU A 352 32.81 -3.97 1.65
CA GLU A 352 31.84 -4.06 2.76
C GLU A 352 30.57 -3.20 2.69
N TYR A 353 29.43 -3.86 2.51
CA TYR A 353 28.28 -3.83 3.43
C TYR A 353 27.23 -4.87 2.98
N LEU A 354 27.31 -6.07 3.56
CA LEU A 354 26.15 -6.89 3.91
C LEU A 354 25.70 -6.46 5.31
#